data_AF-A0A086AM91-F1
#
_entry.id   AF-A0A086AM91-F1
#
_cell.length_a   1.000
_cell.length_b   1.000
_cell.length_c   1.000
_cell.angle_alpha   90.00
_cell.angle_beta   90.00
_cell.angle_gamma   90.00
#
_symmetry.space_group_name_H-M   'P 1'
#
loop_
_entity.id
_entity.type
_entity.pdbx_description
1 polymer ?
#
loop_
_entity_poly.entity_id
_entity_poly.type
_entity_poly.pdbx_seq_one_letter_code
_entity_poly.pdbx_strand_id
1 'polypeptide(L)'
;MASITKIKTYHFLPDKYGSELLLDIGRIETLKNYVLDTTLHQLSFYEILFIEEGTGTITLDENKIVIAPGTVVFTSPGQVRCWEIEEKVKGYTLFFEKDFLHLFFSDELFLYRFQYFHQYSRPSQMQLSGVSFEKCLELLEGIQQEFGQLQNDSSHLIRSLLYQLLVILNRFYAGVHNVQRDTYVHSDFYRFRSLLEKKFVEDRSVEGYSKMLNVSPGFLNKICRQFSGLSAQQMIHYKLISEIKKQLYQNKSAKEIAYEFGFSDPSNFNRFFKKLTGTTPQQYRKKI
;
A
#
# COMPACT_ATOMS: atom_id res chain seq x y z
N MET A 1 -17.34 13.80 25.14
CA MET A 1 -16.49 14.22 24.00
C MET A 1 -15.64 13.03 23.61
N ALA A 2 -15.90 12.42 22.44
CA ALA A 2 -15.07 11.32 21.96
C ALA A 2 -13.66 11.87 21.66
N SER A 3 -12.64 11.22 22.21
CA SER A 3 -11.23 11.53 21.98
C SER A 3 -10.94 11.62 20.48
N ILE A 4 -10.21 12.64 20.05
CA ILE A 4 -9.77 12.79 18.66
C ILE A 4 -8.74 11.70 18.38
N THR A 5 -9.13 10.61 17.71
CA THR A 5 -8.18 9.59 17.23
C THR A 5 -7.45 10.13 16.01
N LYS A 6 -6.42 10.95 16.23
CA LYS A 6 -5.56 11.46 15.16
C LYS A 6 -4.80 10.28 14.55
N ILE A 7 -4.99 10.01 13.25
CA ILE A 7 -4.16 9.03 12.52
C ILE A 7 -2.71 9.49 12.64
N LYS A 8 -1.89 8.69 13.33
CA LYS A 8 -0.46 8.94 13.41
C LYS A 8 0.18 8.59 12.07
N THR A 9 1.03 9.46 11.54
CA THR A 9 1.85 9.15 10.37
C THR A 9 3.27 8.87 10.84
N TYR A 10 3.78 7.67 10.54
CA TYR A 10 5.18 7.35 10.71
C TYR A 10 5.93 7.71 9.44
N HIS A 11 6.99 8.51 9.60
CA HIS A 11 7.86 8.93 8.51
C HIS A 11 9.14 8.10 8.50
N PHE A 12 9.68 7.88 7.31
CA PHE A 12 10.92 7.12 7.16
C PHE A 12 12.08 7.92 7.75
N LEU A 13 13.09 7.21 8.30
CA LEU A 13 14.26 7.80 8.92
C LEU A 13 15.49 7.53 8.04
N PRO A 14 15.77 8.38 7.03
CA PRO A 14 16.81 8.12 6.03
C PRO A 14 18.22 8.06 6.62
N ASP A 15 18.51 8.86 7.65
CA ASP A 15 19.86 9.01 8.21
C ASP A 15 20.12 8.14 9.46
N LYS A 16 19.29 7.12 9.69
CA LYS A 16 19.37 6.23 10.86
C LYS A 16 20.77 5.61 11.05
N TYR A 17 21.50 5.39 9.97
CA TYR A 17 22.80 4.71 9.94
C TYR A 17 23.99 5.66 9.72
N GLY A 18 23.81 6.97 9.92
CA GLY A 18 24.86 7.99 9.77
C GLY A 18 25.06 8.49 8.33
N SER A 19 24.45 7.84 7.35
CA SER A 19 24.33 8.28 5.96
C SER A 19 22.92 7.97 5.44
N GLU A 20 22.49 8.67 4.38
CA GLU A 20 21.20 8.42 3.75
C GLU A 20 21.11 6.97 3.23
N LEU A 21 20.17 6.20 3.78
CA LEU A 21 19.82 4.87 3.33
C LEU A 21 18.30 4.70 3.40
N LEU A 22 17.67 4.63 2.23
CA LEU A 22 16.21 4.67 2.05
C LEU A 22 15.53 3.29 2.18
N LEU A 23 16.16 2.37 2.91
CA LEU A 23 15.64 1.05 3.25
C LEU A 23 16.02 0.71 4.70
N ASP A 24 15.13 0.02 5.40
CA ASP A 24 15.35 -0.50 6.76
C ASP A 24 14.75 -1.90 6.86
N ILE A 25 15.35 -2.76 7.68
CA ILE A 25 14.89 -4.13 7.90
C ILE A 25 15.01 -4.44 9.39
N GLY A 26 14.10 -5.25 9.90
CA GLY A 26 14.29 -5.82 11.22
C GLY A 26 13.30 -6.90 11.59
N ARG A 27 13.53 -7.47 12.76
CA ARG A 27 12.69 -8.53 13.34
C ARG A 27 11.47 -7.92 14.02
N ILE A 28 10.28 -8.40 13.67
CA ILE A 28 8.99 -7.92 14.19
C ILE A 28 8.99 -7.91 15.72
N GLU A 29 9.53 -8.97 16.33
CA GLU A 29 9.58 -9.15 17.79
C GLU A 29 10.57 -8.20 18.51
N THR A 30 11.47 -7.56 17.78
CA THR A 30 12.47 -6.63 18.32
C THR A 30 12.10 -5.16 18.10
N LEU A 31 11.45 -4.85 16.98
CA LEU A 31 11.03 -3.50 16.60
C LEU A 31 9.72 -3.13 17.32
N LYS A 32 9.83 -2.82 18.61
CA LYS A 32 8.69 -2.37 19.42
C LYS A 32 8.17 -0.99 18.95
N ASN A 33 6.86 -0.78 19.08
CA ASN A 33 6.11 0.50 19.00
C ASN A 33 5.55 0.98 17.65
N TYR A 34 6.02 0.53 16.48
CA TYR A 34 5.45 0.99 15.19
C TYR A 34 5.10 -0.14 14.20
N VAL A 35 5.78 -1.29 14.32
CA VAL A 35 5.44 -2.48 13.50
C VAL A 35 4.13 -3.07 13.97
N LEU A 36 4.01 -3.29 15.28
CA LEU A 36 2.88 -3.93 15.97
C LEU A 36 2.00 -2.90 16.71
N ASP A 37 1.89 -1.69 16.17
CA ASP A 37 1.11 -0.61 16.78
C ASP A 37 -0.41 -0.90 16.66
N THR A 38 -1.07 -0.98 17.81
CA THR A 38 -2.51 -1.26 17.92
C THR A 38 -3.36 0.01 17.74
N THR A 39 -2.73 1.18 17.73
CA THR A 39 -3.41 2.44 17.41
C THR A 39 -3.56 2.59 15.90
N LEU A 40 -4.51 3.42 15.48
CA LEU A 40 -4.72 3.70 14.08
C LEU A 40 -3.62 4.62 13.54
N HIS A 41 -2.86 4.14 12.57
CA HIS A 41 -1.72 4.85 12.01
C HIS A 41 -1.54 4.56 10.52
N GLN A 42 -0.64 5.28 9.87
CA GLN A 42 -0.22 5.04 8.48
C GLN A 42 1.28 5.24 8.35
N LEU A 43 1.87 4.69 7.29
CA LEU A 43 3.28 4.88 6.94
C LEU A 43 3.42 5.82 5.74
N SER A 44 4.47 6.63 5.67
CA SER A 44 4.79 7.40 4.45
C SER A 44 5.59 6.60 3.40
N PHE A 45 5.96 5.36 3.73
CA PHE A 45 6.84 4.48 2.97
C PHE A 45 6.19 3.10 2.77
N TYR A 46 6.80 2.25 1.94
CA TYR A 46 6.34 0.88 1.72
C TYR A 46 6.79 -0.03 2.86
N GLU A 47 5.96 -1.02 3.19
CA GLU A 47 6.33 -2.11 4.10
C GLU A 47 5.94 -3.45 3.49
N ILE A 48 6.81 -4.45 3.70
CA ILE A 48 6.51 -5.86 3.48
C ILE A 48 6.78 -6.63 4.76
N LEU A 49 5.75 -7.32 5.27
CA LEU A 49 5.84 -8.17 6.45
C LEU A 49 5.93 -9.64 6.03
N PHE A 50 6.75 -10.40 6.72
CA PHE A 50 6.94 -11.84 6.53
C PHE A 50 6.72 -12.53 7.87
N ILE A 51 5.65 -13.30 7.99
CA ILE A 51 5.24 -13.92 9.25
C ILE A 51 5.83 -15.33 9.34
N GLU A 52 6.71 -15.57 10.31
CA GLU A 52 7.30 -16.89 10.56
C GLU A 52 6.50 -17.67 11.61
N GLU A 53 6.09 -16.99 12.69
CA GLU A 53 5.36 -17.59 13.79
C GLU A 53 4.26 -16.64 14.31
N GLY A 54 3.24 -17.24 14.91
CA GLY A 54 2.14 -16.53 15.57
C GLY A 54 0.94 -16.27 14.66
N THR A 55 -0.13 -15.78 15.28
CA THR A 55 -1.40 -15.45 14.66
C THR A 55 -1.88 -14.08 15.13
N GLY A 56 -2.78 -13.48 14.35
CA GLY A 56 -3.36 -12.18 14.63
C GLY A 56 -4.08 -11.63 13.43
N THR A 57 -4.57 -10.41 13.56
CA THR A 57 -5.25 -9.71 12.48
C THR A 57 -4.64 -8.33 12.30
N ILE A 58 -4.23 -8.02 11.07
CA ILE A 58 -3.94 -6.64 10.66
C ILE A 58 -5.14 -6.10 9.90
N THR A 59 -5.66 -4.96 10.32
CA THR A 59 -6.64 -4.23 9.52
C THR A 59 -5.87 -3.23 8.65
N LEU A 60 -6.00 -3.36 7.32
CA LEU A 60 -5.44 -2.43 6.34
C LEU A 60 -6.58 -1.77 5.55
N ASP A 61 -6.72 -0.46 5.75
CA ASP A 61 -7.87 0.38 5.43
C ASP A 61 -9.17 -0.17 6.05
N GLU A 62 -9.83 -1.13 5.39
CA GLU A 62 -10.99 -1.87 5.93
C GLU A 62 -10.86 -3.38 5.79
N ASN A 63 -9.77 -3.85 5.17
CA ASN A 63 -9.55 -5.26 4.93
C ASN A 63 -8.92 -5.85 6.19
N LYS A 64 -9.66 -6.73 6.86
CA LYS A 64 -9.09 -7.58 7.91
C LYS A 64 -8.28 -8.69 7.26
N ILE A 65 -7.00 -8.72 7.57
CA ILE A 65 -6.04 -9.70 7.09
C ILE A 65 -5.66 -10.57 8.28
N VAL A 66 -6.13 -11.81 8.27
CA VAL A 66 -5.70 -12.83 9.24
C VAL A 66 -4.30 -13.28 8.85
N ILE A 67 -3.37 -13.23 9.79
CA ILE A 67 -1.99 -13.67 9.60
C ILE A 67 -1.76 -15.06 10.21
N ALA A 68 -0.90 -15.84 9.55
CA ALA A 68 -0.41 -17.13 9.98
C ALA A 68 1.04 -17.33 9.47
N PRO A 69 1.78 -18.34 9.96
CA PRO A 69 3.09 -18.69 9.42
C PRO A 69 3.08 -18.81 7.89
N GLY A 70 4.02 -18.15 7.21
CA GLY A 70 4.12 -18.08 5.75
C GLY A 70 3.28 -16.98 5.09
N THR A 71 2.53 -16.18 5.86
CA THR A 71 1.82 -15.01 5.35
C THR A 71 2.81 -13.88 5.03
N VAL A 72 2.67 -13.29 3.85
CA VAL A 72 3.33 -12.05 3.45
C VAL A 72 2.28 -10.95 3.30
N VAL A 73 2.48 -9.80 3.95
CA VAL A 73 1.57 -8.65 3.89
C VAL A 73 2.28 -7.45 3.27
N PHE A 74 1.58 -6.73 2.40
CA PHE A 74 2.10 -5.59 1.65
C PHE A 74 1.34 -4.32 2.05
N THR A 75 2.06 -3.30 2.48
CA THR A 75 1.49 -1.99 2.83
C THR A 75 2.06 -0.93 1.91
N SER A 76 1.18 -0.17 1.25
CA SER A 76 1.57 1.00 0.44
C SER A 76 1.52 2.28 1.29
N PRO A 77 2.32 3.31 0.93
CA PRO A 77 2.28 4.60 1.61
C PRO A 77 0.87 5.17 1.74
N GLY A 78 0.55 5.67 2.93
CA GLY A 78 -0.72 6.33 3.24
C GLY A 78 -1.91 5.39 3.41
N GLN A 79 -1.73 4.06 3.40
CA GLN A 79 -2.78 3.14 3.84
C GLN A 79 -2.88 3.16 5.36
N VAL A 80 -4.12 3.27 5.85
CA VAL A 80 -4.39 3.33 7.29
C VAL A 80 -4.40 1.92 7.83
N ARG A 81 -3.78 1.67 8.97
CA ARG A 81 -3.70 0.33 9.55
C ARG A 81 -3.76 0.35 11.07
N CYS A 82 -4.12 -0.80 11.63
CA CYS A 82 -3.98 -1.11 13.04
C CYS A 82 -3.84 -2.61 13.24
N TRP A 83 -3.14 -3.00 14.31
CA TRP A 83 -3.00 -4.39 14.68
C TRP A 83 -3.98 -4.82 15.76
N GLU A 84 -4.54 -6.01 15.59
CA GLU A 84 -5.26 -6.80 16.58
C GLU A 84 -4.40 -8.05 16.85
N ILE A 85 -3.58 -8.01 17.90
CA ILE A 85 -2.58 -9.04 18.19
C ILE A 85 -3.13 -9.98 19.24
N GLU A 86 -3.25 -11.26 18.88
CA GLU A 86 -3.72 -12.32 19.79
C GLU A 86 -2.53 -13.06 20.43
N GLU A 87 -1.47 -13.31 19.66
CA GLU A 87 -0.29 -14.04 20.11
C GLU A 87 1.02 -13.29 19.77
N LYS A 88 2.14 -13.76 20.31
CA LYS A 88 3.46 -13.22 19.93
C LYS A 88 3.73 -13.56 18.46
N VAL A 89 3.79 -12.52 17.63
CA VAL A 89 4.16 -12.62 16.21
C VAL A 89 5.67 -12.51 16.09
N LYS A 90 6.29 -13.41 15.29
CA LYS A 90 7.69 -13.32 14.89
C LYS A 90 7.82 -13.29 13.38
N GLY A 91 8.87 -12.64 12.92
CA GLY A 91 9.17 -12.58 11.50
C GLY A 91 10.00 -11.38 11.12
N TYR A 92 9.97 -11.04 9.84
CA TYR A 92 10.67 -9.89 9.30
C TYR A 92 9.71 -8.78 8.88
N THR A 93 10.15 -7.55 9.05
CA THR A 93 9.57 -6.39 8.38
C THR A 93 10.64 -5.70 7.56
N LEU A 94 10.28 -5.32 6.34
CA LEU A 94 11.13 -4.62 5.39
C LEU A 94 10.45 -3.31 5.00
N PHE A 95 11.16 -2.20 5.17
CA PHE A 95 10.69 -0.86 4.88
C PHE A 95 11.52 -0.21 3.79
N PHE A 96 10.90 0.52 2.88
CA PHE A 96 11.66 1.31 1.90
C PHE A 96 10.88 2.48 1.35
N GLU A 97 11.60 3.56 1.05
CA GLU A 97 11.08 4.70 0.30
C GLU A 97 11.12 4.40 -1.20
N LYS A 98 10.19 5.01 -1.95
CA LYS A 98 10.10 4.81 -3.41
C LYS A 98 11.41 5.16 -4.13
N ASP A 99 12.12 6.16 -3.61
CA ASP A 99 13.29 6.76 -4.25
C ASP A 99 14.52 5.86 -4.16
N PHE A 100 14.52 4.89 -3.22
CA PHE A 100 15.61 3.92 -3.10
C PHE A 100 15.85 3.11 -4.38
N LEU A 101 14.76 2.73 -5.06
CA LEU A 101 14.79 1.98 -6.32
C LEU A 101 14.66 2.90 -7.53
N HIS A 102 13.78 3.91 -7.46
CA HIS A 102 13.49 4.79 -8.57
C HIS A 102 14.74 5.50 -9.11
N LEU A 103 15.58 6.06 -8.22
CA LEU A 103 16.80 6.77 -8.63
C LEU A 103 17.82 5.86 -9.32
N PHE A 104 17.82 4.56 -9.00
CA PHE A 104 18.74 3.60 -9.58
C PHE A 104 18.27 3.12 -10.96
N PHE A 105 16.99 2.79 -11.12
CA PHE A 105 16.46 2.27 -12.39
C PHE A 105 15.97 3.35 -13.35
N SER A 106 15.87 4.61 -12.90
CA SER A 106 15.29 5.72 -13.69
C SER A 106 13.90 5.39 -14.25
N ASP A 107 13.11 4.62 -13.49
CA ASP A 107 11.80 4.11 -13.91
C ASP A 107 10.74 4.44 -12.86
N GLU A 108 10.05 5.58 -13.05
CA GLU A 108 9.01 6.06 -12.14
C GLU A 108 7.84 5.10 -11.95
N LEU A 109 7.64 4.17 -12.89
CA LEU A 109 6.54 3.21 -12.84
C LEU A 109 6.92 1.91 -12.15
N PHE A 110 8.19 1.73 -11.77
CA PHE A 110 8.74 0.48 -11.28
C PHE A 110 7.88 -0.15 -10.18
N LEU A 111 7.65 0.58 -9.09
CA LEU A 111 6.84 0.09 -7.97
C LEU A 111 5.36 -0.04 -8.29
N TYR A 112 4.85 0.77 -9.22
CA TYR A 112 3.46 0.67 -9.66
C TYR A 112 3.22 -0.61 -10.46
N ARG A 113 4.23 -1.19 -11.12
CA ARG A 113 4.10 -2.47 -11.83
C ARG A 113 3.90 -3.66 -10.89
N PHE A 114 4.27 -3.55 -9.62
CA PHE A 114 4.02 -4.61 -8.64
C PHE A 114 2.54 -4.68 -8.27
N GLN A 115 1.98 -5.88 -8.40
CA GLN A 115 0.54 -6.13 -8.33
C GLN A 115 0.00 -6.26 -6.90
N TYR A 116 0.87 -6.20 -5.91
CA TYR A 116 0.52 -6.25 -4.48
C TYR A 116 0.46 -4.87 -3.82
N PHE A 117 1.08 -3.83 -4.41
CA PHE A 117 0.94 -2.45 -3.94
C PHE A 117 -0.22 -1.73 -4.62
N HIS A 118 -0.66 -0.61 -4.05
CA HIS A 118 -1.73 0.28 -4.55
C HIS A 118 -2.93 -0.48 -5.12
N GLN A 119 -3.43 -1.47 -4.36
CA GLN A 119 -4.58 -2.30 -4.74
C GLN A 119 -5.86 -1.79 -4.10
N TYR A 120 -6.96 -1.80 -4.87
CA TYR A 120 -8.29 -1.42 -4.38
C TYR A 120 -9.27 -2.60 -4.31
N SER A 121 -9.07 -3.65 -5.12
CA SER A 121 -9.97 -4.80 -5.23
C SER A 121 -9.29 -6.14 -4.94
N ARG A 122 -7.96 -6.16 -4.82
CA ARG A 122 -7.16 -7.37 -4.66
C ARG A 122 -6.59 -7.46 -3.24
N PRO A 123 -6.39 -8.67 -2.70
CA PRO A 123 -5.79 -8.84 -1.38
C PRO A 123 -4.39 -8.21 -1.32
N SER A 124 -4.09 -7.54 -0.20
CA SER A 124 -2.77 -6.96 0.09
C SER A 124 -1.89 -7.96 0.86
N GLN A 125 -2.19 -9.26 0.71
CA GLN A 125 -1.48 -10.35 1.34
C GLN A 125 -1.41 -11.56 0.41
N MET A 126 -0.49 -12.48 0.69
CA MET A 126 -0.48 -13.82 0.11
C MET A 126 0.06 -14.84 1.12
N GLN A 127 -0.37 -16.08 0.96
CA GLN A 127 0.15 -17.21 1.73
C GLN A 127 1.17 -17.95 0.87
N LEU A 128 2.40 -18.10 1.37
CA LEU A 128 3.47 -18.83 0.68
C LEU A 128 3.62 -20.25 1.23
N SER A 129 4.10 -21.15 0.37
CA SER A 129 4.60 -22.45 0.79
C SER A 129 5.97 -22.32 1.46
N GLY A 130 6.36 -23.29 2.28
CA GLY A 130 7.66 -23.27 2.98
C GLY A 130 8.84 -22.98 2.05
N VAL A 131 8.96 -23.71 0.92
CA VAL A 131 10.05 -23.49 -0.05
C VAL A 131 10.03 -22.08 -0.66
N SER A 132 8.85 -21.49 -0.91
CA SER A 132 8.76 -20.14 -1.48
C SER A 132 9.06 -19.07 -0.44
N PHE A 133 8.66 -19.32 0.79
CA PHE A 133 8.89 -18.43 1.93
C PHE A 133 10.37 -18.40 2.31
N GLU A 134 11.04 -19.57 2.41
CA GLU A 134 12.47 -19.69 2.66
C GLU A 134 13.31 -18.90 1.64
N LYS A 135 12.97 -18.98 0.34
CA LYS A 135 13.62 -18.17 -0.69
C LYS A 135 13.53 -16.65 -0.44
N CYS A 136 12.45 -16.20 0.20
CA CYS A 136 12.32 -14.80 0.58
C CYS A 136 13.18 -14.50 1.82
N LEU A 137 13.21 -15.42 2.79
CA LEU A 137 14.04 -15.30 4.00
C LEU A 137 15.53 -15.22 3.65
N GLU A 138 16.04 -16.04 2.73
CA GLU A 138 17.43 -15.99 2.25
C GLU A 138 17.82 -14.58 1.75
N LEU A 139 16.93 -13.90 1.02
CA LEU A 139 17.17 -12.54 0.53
C LEU A 139 17.10 -11.50 1.66
N LEU A 140 16.17 -11.67 2.60
CA LEU A 140 16.05 -10.79 3.76
C LEU A 140 17.26 -10.91 4.68
N GLU A 141 17.77 -12.12 4.88
CA GLU A 141 19.01 -12.37 5.62
C GLU A 141 20.21 -11.75 4.93
N GLY A 142 20.32 -11.86 3.60
CA GLY A 142 21.36 -11.17 2.84
C GLY A 142 21.32 -9.65 3.03
N ILE A 143 20.12 -9.04 3.01
CA ILE A 143 19.96 -7.62 3.31
C ILE A 143 20.40 -7.32 4.75
N GLN A 144 19.95 -8.10 5.73
CA GLN A 144 20.28 -7.89 7.14
C GLN A 144 21.77 -8.04 7.44
N GLN A 145 22.44 -9.00 6.81
CA GLN A 145 23.89 -9.18 6.92
C GLN A 145 24.65 -7.94 6.42
N GLU A 146 24.20 -7.36 5.31
CA GLU A 146 24.78 -6.14 4.77
C GLU A 146 24.60 -4.94 5.73
N PHE A 147 23.44 -4.83 6.39
CA PHE A 147 23.24 -3.85 7.47
C PHE A 147 24.17 -4.05 8.66
N GLY A 148 24.56 -5.29 8.96
CA GLY A 148 25.48 -5.61 10.04
C GLY A 148 26.91 -5.12 9.78
N GLN A 149 27.28 -4.92 8.51
CA GLN A 149 28.63 -4.54 8.08
C GLN A 149 28.58 -3.55 6.91
N LEU A 150 27.93 -2.40 7.11
CA LEU A 150 27.79 -1.39 6.05
C LEU A 150 29.15 -0.90 5.54
N GLN A 151 29.31 -0.94 4.23
CA GLN A 151 30.40 -0.44 3.41
C GLN A 151 29.88 0.64 2.45
N ASN A 152 30.79 1.30 1.74
CA ASN A 152 30.43 2.40 0.84
C ASN A 152 29.54 1.95 -0.33
N ASP A 153 29.64 0.70 -0.76
CA ASP A 153 28.89 0.10 -1.87
C ASP A 153 27.69 -0.73 -1.42
N SER A 154 27.46 -0.89 -0.12
CA SER A 154 26.33 -1.66 0.44
C SER A 154 24.97 -1.25 -0.13
N SER A 155 24.76 0.04 -0.41
CA SER A 155 23.52 0.50 -1.00
C SER A 155 23.22 -0.15 -2.37
N HIS A 156 24.24 -0.49 -3.16
CA HIS A 156 24.08 -1.19 -4.43
C HIS A 156 23.70 -2.65 -4.21
N LEU A 157 24.35 -3.33 -3.26
CA LEU A 157 24.05 -4.72 -2.95
C LEU A 157 22.63 -4.88 -2.39
N ILE A 158 22.27 -4.03 -1.41
CA ILE A 158 20.91 -3.98 -0.82
C ILE A 158 19.86 -3.71 -1.91
N ARG A 159 20.11 -2.78 -2.84
CA ARG A 159 19.20 -2.53 -3.97
C ARG A 159 19.02 -3.77 -4.85
N SER A 160 20.11 -4.49 -5.13
CA SER A 160 20.04 -5.69 -5.96
C SER A 160 19.23 -6.82 -5.30
N LEU A 161 19.42 -7.04 -3.99
CA LEU A 161 18.67 -8.01 -3.19
C LEU A 161 17.19 -7.61 -3.08
N LEU A 162 16.90 -6.33 -2.81
CA LEU A 162 15.54 -5.81 -2.77
C LEU A 162 14.86 -5.99 -4.13
N TYR A 163 15.52 -5.63 -5.22
CA TYR A 163 14.97 -5.80 -6.57
C TYR A 163 14.60 -7.26 -6.84
N GLN A 164 15.51 -8.19 -6.54
CA GLN A 164 15.28 -9.61 -6.70
C GLN A 164 14.08 -10.07 -5.85
N LEU A 165 14.01 -9.65 -4.59
CA LEU A 165 12.92 -9.96 -3.68
C LEU A 165 11.57 -9.46 -4.23
N LEU A 166 11.47 -8.20 -4.63
CA LEU A 166 10.23 -7.62 -5.16
C LEU A 166 9.75 -8.31 -6.44
N VAL A 167 10.67 -8.70 -7.33
CA VAL A 167 10.35 -9.44 -8.56
C VAL A 167 9.85 -10.86 -8.24
N ILE A 168 10.51 -11.57 -7.32
CA ILE A 168 10.09 -12.92 -6.90
C ILE A 168 8.71 -12.87 -6.22
N LEU A 169 8.50 -11.91 -5.31
CA LEU A 169 7.21 -11.70 -4.65
C LEU A 169 6.10 -11.42 -5.68
N ASN A 170 6.39 -10.64 -6.73
CA ASN A 170 5.40 -10.40 -7.78
C ASN A 170 5.04 -11.67 -8.55
N ARG A 171 6.02 -12.53 -8.83
CA ARG A 171 5.78 -13.83 -9.48
C ARG A 171 4.93 -14.75 -8.61
N PHE A 172 5.22 -14.82 -7.31
CA PHE A 172 4.41 -15.60 -6.37
C PHE A 172 3.00 -15.04 -6.24
N TYR A 173 2.87 -13.72 -6.08
CA TYR A 173 1.58 -13.04 -6.01
C TYR A 173 0.73 -13.32 -7.26
N ALA A 174 1.35 -13.24 -8.44
CA ALA A 174 0.67 -13.55 -9.70
C ALA A 174 0.19 -15.01 -9.78
N GLY A 175 0.96 -15.95 -9.23
CA GLY A 175 0.55 -17.34 -9.11
C GLY A 175 -0.61 -17.56 -8.12
N VAL A 176 -0.53 -16.99 -6.92
CA VAL A 176 -1.52 -17.15 -5.85
C VAL A 176 -2.86 -16.53 -6.22
N HIS A 177 -2.86 -15.33 -6.81
CA HIS A 177 -4.07 -14.56 -7.09
C HIS A 177 -4.54 -14.66 -8.56
N ASN A 178 -3.87 -15.49 -9.36
CA ASN A 178 -4.13 -15.70 -10.78
C ASN A 178 -4.26 -14.36 -11.56
N VAL A 179 -3.25 -13.50 -11.41
CA VAL A 179 -3.18 -12.21 -12.11
C VAL A 179 -2.14 -12.25 -13.23
N GLN A 180 -2.25 -11.31 -14.18
CA GLN A 180 -1.35 -11.22 -15.33
C GLN A 180 0.11 -11.12 -14.87
N ARG A 181 0.95 -12.07 -15.32
CA ARG A 181 2.38 -12.11 -14.95
C ARG A 181 3.23 -11.04 -15.64
N ASP A 182 2.85 -10.68 -16.87
CA ASP A 182 3.54 -9.66 -17.64
C ASP A 182 2.96 -8.28 -17.37
N THR A 183 3.65 -7.52 -16.55
CA THR A 183 3.28 -6.15 -16.16
C THR A 183 3.90 -5.08 -17.06
N TYR A 184 4.61 -5.47 -18.14
CA TYR A 184 5.24 -4.54 -19.07
C TYR A 184 4.43 -4.33 -20.36
N VAL A 185 3.57 -5.27 -20.74
CA VAL A 185 2.78 -5.21 -22.00
C VAL A 185 1.75 -4.08 -22.05
N HIS A 186 1.40 -3.46 -20.92
CA HIS A 186 0.43 -2.35 -20.85
C HIS A 186 0.85 -1.24 -19.88
N SER A 187 1.90 -0.51 -20.24
CA SER A 187 2.43 0.59 -19.43
C SER A 187 1.38 1.65 -19.07
N ASP A 188 0.39 1.91 -19.93
CA ASP A 188 -0.66 2.90 -19.68
C ASP A 188 -1.52 2.62 -18.45
N PHE A 189 -1.75 1.35 -18.10
CA PHE A 189 -2.48 1.01 -16.87
C PHE A 189 -1.67 1.42 -15.63
N TYR A 190 -0.36 1.19 -15.66
CA TYR A 190 0.52 1.54 -14.56
C TYR A 190 0.81 3.05 -14.51
N ARG A 191 0.85 3.73 -15.66
CA ARG A 191 0.82 5.20 -15.74
C ARG A 191 -0.46 5.75 -15.12
N PHE A 192 -1.62 5.15 -15.41
CA PHE A 192 -2.88 5.53 -14.78
C PHE A 192 -2.82 5.36 -13.25
N ARG A 193 -2.32 4.23 -12.74
CA ARG A 193 -2.13 4.05 -11.28
C ARG A 193 -1.21 5.10 -10.68
N SER A 194 -0.11 5.43 -11.35
CA SER A 194 0.81 6.49 -10.90
C SER A 194 0.12 7.86 -10.87
N LEU A 195 -0.62 8.22 -11.92
CA LEU A 195 -1.39 9.46 -11.97
C LEU A 195 -2.50 9.50 -10.92
N LEU A 196 -3.16 8.37 -10.65
CA LEU A 196 -4.21 8.28 -9.63
C LEU A 196 -3.67 8.55 -8.23
N GLU A 197 -2.39 8.27 -7.96
CA GLU A 197 -1.75 8.63 -6.70
C GLU A 197 -1.19 10.06 -6.71
N LYS A 198 -0.56 10.50 -7.81
CA LYS A 198 0.13 11.81 -7.90
C LYS A 198 -0.78 13.00 -8.20
N LYS A 199 -1.89 12.78 -8.91
CA LYS A 199 -2.71 13.83 -9.55
C LYS A 199 -4.19 13.78 -9.16
N PHE A 200 -4.54 12.99 -8.15
CA PHE A 200 -5.91 12.81 -7.67
C PHE A 200 -6.65 14.10 -7.28
N VAL A 201 -5.90 15.08 -6.76
CA VAL A 201 -6.49 16.36 -6.33
C VAL A 201 -6.81 17.25 -7.54
N GLU A 202 -6.07 17.11 -8.65
CA GLU A 202 -6.18 17.96 -9.84
C GLU A 202 -7.39 17.59 -10.70
N ASP A 203 -7.60 16.30 -10.98
CA ASP A 203 -8.74 15.81 -11.76
C ASP A 203 -9.19 14.43 -11.25
N ARG A 204 -10.51 14.21 -11.23
CA ARG A 204 -11.17 12.97 -10.78
C ARG A 204 -12.14 12.42 -11.82
N SER A 205 -12.04 12.86 -13.06
CA SER A 205 -12.82 12.38 -14.19
C SER A 205 -12.03 11.36 -15.01
N VAL A 206 -12.73 10.42 -15.65
CA VAL A 206 -12.07 9.47 -16.56
C VAL A 206 -11.50 10.24 -17.75
N GLU A 207 -12.19 11.27 -18.21
CA GLU A 207 -11.80 12.16 -19.31
C GLU A 207 -10.49 12.88 -19.01
N GLY A 208 -10.31 13.38 -17.78
CA GLY A 208 -9.08 14.00 -17.31
C GLY A 208 -7.87 13.07 -17.40
N TYR A 209 -7.99 11.89 -16.80
CA TYR A 209 -6.93 10.88 -16.86
C TYR A 209 -6.66 10.40 -18.29
N SER A 210 -7.70 10.22 -19.10
CA SER A 210 -7.57 9.88 -20.52
C SER A 210 -6.77 10.92 -21.30
N LYS A 211 -7.02 12.22 -21.06
CA LYS A 211 -6.23 13.31 -21.65
C LYS A 211 -4.77 13.28 -21.19
N MET A 212 -4.53 13.12 -19.89
CA MET A 212 -3.16 13.04 -19.33
C MET A 212 -2.36 11.87 -19.89
N LEU A 213 -3.03 10.75 -20.19
CA LEU A 213 -2.41 9.55 -20.76
C LEU A 213 -2.30 9.59 -22.28
N ASN A 214 -2.99 10.52 -22.95
CA ASN A 214 -3.18 10.56 -24.40
C ASN A 214 -3.86 9.28 -24.95
N VAL A 215 -4.93 8.83 -24.29
CA VAL A 215 -5.73 7.67 -24.71
C VAL A 215 -7.23 7.97 -24.68
N SER A 216 -8.04 7.16 -25.35
CA SER A 216 -9.50 7.31 -25.26
C SER A 216 -10.06 6.82 -23.91
N PRO A 217 -11.18 7.37 -23.41
CA PRO A 217 -11.87 6.85 -22.22
C PRO A 217 -12.30 5.39 -22.33
N GLY A 218 -12.65 4.95 -23.55
CA GLY A 218 -12.97 3.55 -23.83
C GLY A 218 -11.76 2.63 -23.66
N PHE A 219 -10.59 3.05 -24.16
CA PHE A 219 -9.35 2.31 -23.99
C PHE A 219 -8.92 2.26 -22.52
N LEU A 220 -8.95 3.39 -21.81
CA LEU A 220 -8.63 3.45 -20.38
C LEU A 220 -9.52 2.51 -19.56
N ASN A 221 -10.83 2.51 -19.82
CA ASN A 221 -11.74 1.57 -19.16
C ASN A 221 -11.43 0.10 -19.51
N LYS A 222 -11.08 -0.20 -20.76
CA LYS A 222 -10.71 -1.56 -21.19
C LYS A 222 -9.49 -2.07 -20.42
N ILE A 223 -8.42 -1.29 -20.34
CA ILE A 223 -7.20 -1.69 -19.64
C ILE A 223 -7.43 -1.77 -18.13
N CYS A 224 -8.18 -0.85 -17.50
CA CYS A 224 -8.51 -0.96 -16.08
C CYS A 224 -9.25 -2.27 -15.79
N ARG A 225 -10.28 -2.61 -16.59
CA ARG A 225 -11.04 -3.86 -16.38
C ARG A 225 -10.16 -5.09 -16.56
N GLN A 226 -9.28 -5.09 -17.55
CA GLN A 226 -8.36 -6.20 -17.82
C GLN A 226 -7.40 -6.45 -16.66
N PHE A 227 -6.84 -5.40 -16.06
CA PHE A 227 -5.75 -5.53 -15.08
C PHE A 227 -6.19 -5.51 -13.61
N SER A 228 -7.24 -4.76 -13.26
CA SER A 228 -7.73 -4.65 -11.88
C SER A 228 -9.09 -5.31 -11.65
N GLY A 229 -9.81 -5.67 -12.73
CA GLY A 229 -11.21 -6.10 -12.66
C GLY A 229 -12.20 -4.94 -12.47
N LEU A 230 -11.71 -3.69 -12.39
CA LEU A 230 -12.52 -2.50 -12.14
C LEU A 230 -12.51 -1.57 -13.36
N SER A 231 -13.59 -0.81 -13.57
CA SER A 231 -13.55 0.32 -14.50
C SER A 231 -12.64 1.44 -13.97
N ALA A 232 -12.21 2.34 -14.86
CA ALA A 232 -11.40 3.49 -14.46
C ALA A 232 -12.14 4.35 -13.42
N GLN A 233 -13.43 4.58 -13.64
CA GLN A 233 -14.28 5.32 -12.70
C GLN A 233 -14.39 4.63 -11.33
N GLN A 234 -14.48 3.29 -11.30
CA GLN A 234 -14.49 2.56 -10.04
C GLN A 234 -13.17 2.74 -9.28
N MET A 235 -12.02 2.64 -9.95
CA MET A 235 -10.71 2.87 -9.31
C MET A 235 -10.60 4.29 -8.73
N ILE A 236 -11.04 5.30 -9.47
CA ILE A 236 -11.09 6.69 -8.99
C ILE A 236 -12.00 6.81 -7.76
N HIS A 237 -13.18 6.19 -7.79
CA HIS A 237 -14.10 6.20 -6.66
C HIS A 237 -13.52 5.50 -5.41
N TYR A 238 -12.79 4.40 -5.57
CA TYR A 238 -12.11 3.74 -4.44
C TYR A 238 -11.03 4.62 -3.84
N LYS A 239 -10.22 5.28 -4.66
CA LYS A 239 -9.23 6.28 -4.20
C LYS A 239 -9.92 7.43 -3.45
N LEU A 240 -11.01 7.97 -4.01
CA LEU A 240 -11.81 9.02 -3.37
C LEU A 240 -12.34 8.59 -2.00
N ILE A 241 -12.88 7.39 -1.89
CA ILE A 241 -13.37 6.85 -0.61
C ILE A 241 -12.23 6.68 0.40
N SER A 242 -11.06 6.20 -0.01
CA SER A 242 -9.89 6.10 0.87
C SER A 242 -9.51 7.46 1.44
N GLU A 243 -9.41 8.51 0.60
CA GLU A 243 -9.08 9.86 1.05
C GLU A 243 -10.18 10.48 1.94
N ILE A 244 -11.46 10.26 1.63
CA ILE A 244 -12.58 10.69 2.49
C ILE A 244 -12.49 10.02 3.88
N LYS A 245 -12.23 8.71 3.93
CA LYS A 245 -12.13 7.98 5.20
C LYS A 245 -11.02 8.54 6.07
N LYS A 246 -9.84 8.82 5.50
CA LYS A 246 -8.73 9.49 6.22
C LYS A 246 -9.17 10.82 6.85
N GLN A 247 -9.95 11.63 6.14
CA GLN A 247 -10.48 12.88 6.67
C GLN A 247 -11.55 12.68 7.76
N LEU A 248 -12.36 11.63 7.67
CA LEU A 248 -13.34 11.30 8.69
C LEU A 248 -12.67 10.93 10.03
N TYR A 249 -11.53 10.25 10.02
CA TYR A 249 -10.71 9.99 11.21
C TYR A 249 -10.13 11.28 11.83
N GLN A 250 -9.91 12.31 11.03
CA GLN A 250 -9.42 13.62 11.49
C GLN A 250 -10.53 14.55 11.99
N ASN A 251 -11.74 14.05 12.23
CA ASN A 251 -12.90 14.79 12.73
C ASN A 251 -13.40 15.96 11.85
N LYS A 252 -12.99 16.06 10.58
CA LYS A 252 -13.62 17.00 9.62
C LYS A 252 -15.11 16.67 9.47
N SER A 253 -15.99 17.66 9.44
CA SER A 253 -17.42 17.41 9.30
C SER A 253 -17.76 16.82 7.92
N ALA A 254 -18.82 16.03 7.84
CA ALA A 254 -19.28 15.48 6.55
C ALA A 254 -19.61 16.59 5.53
N LYS A 255 -20.03 17.77 6.01
CA LYS A 255 -20.31 18.94 5.18
C LYS A 255 -19.02 19.55 4.60
N GLU A 256 -17.98 19.72 5.40
CA GLU A 256 -16.68 20.23 4.94
C GLU A 256 -16.06 19.26 3.93
N ILE A 257 -16.05 17.97 4.24
CA ILE A 257 -15.54 16.92 3.34
C ILE A 257 -16.30 16.93 2.01
N ALA A 258 -17.64 17.03 2.04
CA ALA A 258 -18.44 17.08 0.81
C ALA A 258 -17.99 18.22 -0.11
N TYR A 259 -17.83 19.44 0.41
CA TYR A 259 -17.40 20.57 -0.40
C TYR A 259 -15.94 20.48 -0.84
N GLU A 260 -15.03 20.03 0.02
CA GLU A 260 -13.63 19.83 -0.32
C GLU A 260 -13.44 18.82 -1.46
N PHE A 261 -14.27 17.77 -1.47
CA PHE A 261 -14.26 16.79 -2.55
C PHE A 261 -15.18 17.15 -3.74
N GLY A 262 -15.72 18.37 -3.78
CA GLY A 262 -16.45 18.89 -4.95
C GLY A 262 -17.84 18.28 -5.14
N PHE A 263 -18.46 17.71 -4.10
CA PHE A 263 -19.86 17.30 -4.15
C PHE A 263 -20.76 18.54 -4.14
N SER A 264 -21.82 18.53 -4.96
CA SER A 264 -22.78 19.64 -5.06
C SER A 264 -23.45 19.98 -3.74
N ASP A 265 -23.70 18.96 -2.92
CA ASP A 265 -24.32 19.08 -1.61
C ASP A 265 -24.00 17.85 -0.73
N PRO A 266 -24.16 17.98 0.61
CA PRO A 266 -23.92 16.89 1.54
C PRO A 266 -24.79 15.64 1.33
N SER A 267 -25.97 15.76 0.72
CA SER A 267 -26.86 14.61 0.48
C SER A 267 -26.32 13.71 -0.63
N ASN A 268 -25.78 14.30 -1.71
CA ASN A 268 -25.10 13.57 -2.77
C ASN A 268 -23.83 12.89 -2.25
N PHE A 269 -23.05 13.57 -1.40
CA PHE A 269 -21.92 12.95 -0.69
C PHE A 269 -22.33 11.75 0.15
N ASN A 270 -23.36 11.89 0.98
CA ASN A 270 -23.86 10.79 1.83
C ASN A 270 -24.32 9.59 0.99
N ARG A 271 -25.03 9.82 -0.12
CA ARG A 271 -25.48 8.77 -1.03
C ARG A 271 -24.30 8.08 -1.71
N PHE A 272 -23.34 8.84 -2.20
CA PHE A 272 -22.11 8.32 -2.81
C PHE A 272 -21.33 7.45 -1.83
N PHE A 273 -21.05 7.95 -0.63
CA PHE A 273 -20.31 7.24 0.40
C PHE A 273 -21.05 5.95 0.80
N LYS A 274 -22.36 6.03 1.10
CA LYS A 274 -23.16 4.85 1.45
C LYS A 274 -23.22 3.80 0.34
N LYS A 275 -23.28 4.22 -0.92
CA LYS A 275 -23.27 3.30 -2.07
C LYS A 275 -21.98 2.47 -2.12
N LEU A 276 -20.84 3.04 -1.75
CA LEU A 276 -19.54 2.39 -1.84
C LEU A 276 -19.08 1.69 -0.56
N THR A 277 -19.53 2.15 0.61
CA THR A 277 -19.10 1.62 1.92
C THR A 277 -20.21 0.88 2.68
N GLY A 278 -21.45 0.91 2.18
CA GLY A 278 -22.63 0.34 2.84
C GLY A 278 -23.14 1.15 4.04
N THR A 279 -22.43 2.18 4.49
CA THR A 279 -22.80 3.01 5.65
C THR A 279 -22.71 4.50 5.34
N THR A 280 -23.45 5.34 6.06
CA THR A 280 -23.29 6.80 5.91
C THR A 280 -21.97 7.29 6.55
N PRO A 281 -21.42 8.44 6.15
CA PRO A 281 -20.24 9.03 6.78
C PRO A 281 -20.39 9.20 8.30
N GLN A 282 -21.60 9.54 8.77
CA GLN A 282 -21.88 9.67 10.20
C GLN A 282 -21.90 8.31 10.91
N GLN A 283 -22.48 7.28 10.29
CA GLN A 283 -22.44 5.91 10.84
C GLN A 283 -21.02 5.37 10.86
N TYR A 284 -20.24 5.64 9.81
CA TYR A 284 -18.83 5.28 9.74
C TYR A 284 -18.05 5.92 10.89
N ARG A 285 -18.24 7.23 11.12
CA ARG A 285 -17.59 7.93 12.24
C ARG A 285 -17.94 7.35 13.61
N LYS A 286 -19.13 6.80 13.80
CA LYS A 286 -19.51 6.16 15.07
C LYS A 286 -18.80 4.81 15.33
N LYS A 287 -18.16 4.23 14.31
CA LYS A 287 -17.39 2.98 14.40
C LYS A 287 -15.89 3.21 14.59
N ILE A 288 -15.44 4.45 14.38
CA ILE A 288 -14.08 4.92 14.66
C ILE A 288 -13.95 5.16 16.16
#